data_AF-A0A838U889-F1
#
_entry.id   AF-A0A838U889-F1
#
_cell.length_a   1.000
_cell.length_b   1.000
_cell.length_c   1.000
_cell.angle_alpha   90.00
_cell.angle_beta   90.00
_cell.angle_gamma   90.00
#
_symmetry.space_group_name_H-M   'P 1'
#
loop_
_entity.id
_entity.type
_entity.pdbx_description
1 polymer ?
#
loop_
_entity_poly.entity_id
_entity_poly.type
_entity_poly.pdbx_seq_one_letter_code
_entity_poly.pdbx_strand_id
1 'polypeptide(L)'
;MSTVVLGARAVVGGDVPSTKIVRALAWNLERGNKLDGILDALRFDVRLQHRDVLLLTELDYGMARSGNRAIAQEIANALKMNYAFAPVYIALQKGSGVEAEVEGDNTFSIHGLAIFSPWKLTNVHAVPLANGKDKMIGKEKRLGWLRALVADIEHPAGTFRCVTVHLDVHCSREHRRG
;
A
#
# COMPACT_ATOMS: atom_id res chain seq x y z
N MET A 1 -4.66 -16.00 -9.42
CA MET A 1 -4.96 -15.88 -7.98
C MET A 1 -4.90 -14.40 -7.58
N SER A 2 -5.96 -13.88 -6.98
CA SER A 2 -6.08 -12.49 -6.52
C SER A 2 -5.47 -12.30 -5.12
N THR A 3 -4.21 -12.69 -4.92
CA THR A 3 -3.59 -12.71 -3.59
C THR A 3 -3.59 -11.32 -2.96
N VAL A 4 -4.19 -11.24 -1.76
CA VAL A 4 -4.23 -10.07 -0.87
C VAL A 4 -3.96 -10.56 0.54
N VAL A 5 -3.27 -9.75 1.34
CA VAL A 5 -3.03 -9.97 2.77
C VAL A 5 -4.00 -9.07 3.53
N LEU A 6 -4.70 -9.64 4.51
CA LEU A 6 -5.62 -8.92 5.38
C LEU A 6 -5.06 -8.89 6.80
N GLY A 7 -5.13 -7.74 7.45
CA GLY A 7 -4.96 -7.63 8.89
C GLY A 7 -6.10 -6.87 9.52
N ALA A 8 -6.63 -7.43 10.59
CA ALA A 8 -7.65 -6.77 11.40
C ALA A 8 -6.99 -5.82 12.39
N ARG A 9 -7.69 -4.71 12.68
CA ARG A 9 -7.39 -3.84 13.81
C ARG A 9 -7.42 -4.69 15.09
N ALA A 10 -6.41 -4.55 15.94
CA ALA A 10 -6.46 -5.12 17.29
C ALA A 10 -7.68 -4.55 18.04
N VAL A 11 -8.62 -5.42 18.46
CA VAL A 11 -9.83 -5.03 19.19
C VAL A 11 -9.40 -4.50 20.55
N VAL A 12 -9.28 -3.18 20.66
CA VAL A 12 -9.06 -2.47 21.92
C VAL A 12 -10.18 -1.44 22.00
N GLY A 13 -10.97 -1.51 23.07
CA GLY A 13 -12.26 -0.81 23.26
C GLY A 13 -12.22 0.71 23.12
N GLY A 14 -12.06 1.19 21.90
CA GLY A 14 -12.17 2.59 21.51
C GLY A 14 -13.13 2.70 20.33
N ASP A 15 -14.02 3.68 20.41
CA ASP A 15 -15.07 3.88 19.42
C ASP A 15 -14.49 4.00 18.01
N VAL A 16 -15.09 3.26 17.08
CA VAL A 16 -14.86 3.44 15.65
C VAL A 16 -15.59 4.73 15.24
N PRO A 17 -14.99 5.61 14.43
CA PRO A 17 -15.66 6.85 14.04
C PRO A 17 -17.06 6.60 13.45
N SER A 18 -18.05 7.35 13.93
CA SER A 18 -19.46 7.27 13.51
C SER A 18 -19.91 8.49 12.68
N THR A 19 -18.94 9.30 12.25
CA THR A 19 -19.15 10.48 11.39
C THR A 19 -19.85 10.09 10.07
N LYS A 20 -20.67 10.99 9.52
CA LYS A 20 -21.23 10.81 8.16
C LYS A 20 -20.24 11.17 7.05
N ILE A 21 -19.12 11.82 7.40
CA ILE A 21 -18.08 12.26 6.46
C ILE A 21 -16.89 11.32 6.57
N VAL A 22 -16.48 10.76 5.44
CA VAL A 22 -15.25 9.96 5.31
C VAL A 22 -14.14 10.82 4.73
N ARG A 23 -13.02 10.95 5.45
CA ARG A 23 -11.82 11.67 4.98
C ARG A 23 -10.80 10.67 4.47
N ALA A 24 -10.56 10.67 3.17
CA ALA A 24 -9.53 9.83 2.56
C ALA A 24 -8.19 10.57 2.40
N LEU A 25 -7.08 9.83 2.51
CA LEU A 25 -5.73 10.27 2.14
C LEU A 25 -5.17 9.28 1.13
N ALA A 26 -4.69 9.78 -0.01
CA ALA A 26 -3.92 9.00 -0.97
C ALA A 26 -2.48 9.50 -0.99
N TRP A 27 -1.51 8.59 -0.82
CA TRP A 27 -0.09 8.96 -0.76
C TRP A 27 0.80 7.82 -1.27
N ASN A 28 1.66 8.14 -2.23
CA ASN A 28 2.79 7.30 -2.61
C ASN A 28 3.93 7.46 -1.61
N LEU A 29 4.27 6.39 -0.90
CA LEU A 29 5.23 6.41 0.21
C LEU A 29 6.69 6.21 -0.22
N GLU A 30 6.97 6.12 -1.52
CA GLU A 30 8.32 5.86 -2.05
C GLU A 30 9.00 4.69 -1.32
N ARG A 31 8.32 3.54 -1.32
CA ARG A 31 8.72 2.26 -0.70
C ARG A 31 8.54 2.20 0.84
N GLY A 32 8.26 3.32 1.50
CA GLY A 32 8.14 3.37 2.97
C GLY A 32 9.48 3.35 3.69
N ASN A 33 10.56 3.77 3.02
CA ASN A 33 11.93 3.77 3.53
C ASN A 33 12.15 4.67 4.79
N LYS A 34 11.25 5.63 5.03
CA LYS A 34 11.25 6.52 6.20
C LYS A 34 10.03 6.29 7.09
N LEU A 35 9.74 5.02 7.41
CA LEU A 35 8.51 4.64 8.11
C LEU A 35 8.25 5.45 9.39
N ASP A 36 9.26 5.69 10.22
CA ASP A 36 9.03 6.44 11.47
C ASP A 36 8.59 7.89 11.20
N GLY A 37 9.21 8.56 10.22
CA GLY A 37 8.79 9.90 9.78
C GLY A 37 7.41 9.90 9.09
N ILE A 38 7.07 8.84 8.37
CA ILE A 38 5.73 8.64 7.79
C ILE A 38 4.69 8.49 8.90
N LEU A 39 4.99 7.73 9.95
CA LEU A 39 4.11 7.57 11.11
C LEU A 39 3.93 8.89 11.87
N ASP A 40 5.01 9.64 12.07
CA ASP A 40 4.94 10.96 12.70
C ASP A 40 4.06 11.92 11.87
N ALA A 41 4.22 11.93 10.55
CA ALA A 41 3.40 12.74 9.66
C ALA A 41 1.91 12.34 9.75
N LEU A 42 1.59 11.04 9.69
CA LEU A 42 0.22 10.53 9.79
C LEU A 42 -0.42 10.77 11.17
N ARG A 43 0.38 10.95 12.23
CA ARG A 43 -0.10 11.18 13.61
C ARG A 43 -0.24 12.66 13.96
N PHE A 44 0.69 13.50 13.49
CA PHE A 44 0.88 14.83 14.05
C PHE A 44 0.80 15.95 13.01
N ASP A 45 1.00 15.69 11.71
CA ASP A 45 0.84 16.73 10.70
C ASP A 45 -0.65 17.06 10.53
N VAL A 46 -1.03 18.32 10.75
CA VAL A 46 -2.42 18.79 10.69
C VAL A 46 -3.14 18.47 9.36
N ARG A 47 -2.38 18.33 8.27
CA ARG A 47 -2.92 18.00 6.95
C ARG A 47 -3.14 16.51 6.76
N LEU A 48 -2.44 15.66 7.52
CA LEU A 48 -2.42 14.20 7.32
C LEU A 48 -3.06 13.42 8.48
N GLN A 49 -3.15 14.00 9.67
CA GLN A 49 -3.82 13.39 10.81
C GLN A 49 -5.34 13.31 10.64
N HIS A 50 -5.98 12.44 11.41
CA HIS A 50 -7.43 12.23 11.45
C HIS A 50 -8.06 11.85 10.09
N ARG A 51 -7.31 11.14 9.26
CA ARG A 51 -7.81 10.55 8.01
C ARG A 51 -8.40 9.18 8.31
N ASP A 52 -9.59 8.95 7.82
CA ASP A 52 -10.37 7.75 8.11
C ASP A 52 -10.00 6.61 7.17
N VAL A 53 -9.69 6.90 5.91
CA VAL A 53 -9.27 5.89 4.93
C VAL A 53 -7.92 6.28 4.34
N LEU A 54 -6.95 5.37 4.37
CA LEU A 54 -5.64 5.59 3.74
C LEU A 54 -5.49 4.70 2.50
N LEU A 55 -5.08 5.31 1.40
CA LEU A 55 -4.81 4.70 0.11
C LEU A 55 -3.33 4.88 -0.18
N LEU A 56 -2.53 3.94 0.31
CA LEU A 56 -1.08 4.06 0.27
C LEU A 56 -0.55 3.20 -0.87
N THR A 57 0.33 3.79 -1.67
CA THR A 57 1.05 3.07 -2.72
C THR A 57 2.54 3.06 -2.43
N GLU A 58 3.23 2.10 -3.05
CA GLU A 58 4.66 1.88 -2.85
C GLU A 58 5.04 1.55 -1.41
N LEU A 59 4.58 0.39 -0.93
CA LEU A 59 4.96 -0.14 0.39
C LEU A 59 5.78 -1.41 0.19
N ASP A 60 6.99 -1.42 0.75
CA ASP A 60 7.82 -2.61 0.78
C ASP A 60 7.36 -3.59 1.88
N TYR A 61 7.64 -4.87 1.67
CA TYR A 61 7.51 -5.94 2.64
C TYR A 61 8.76 -6.82 2.53
N GLY A 62 9.63 -6.74 3.55
CA GLY A 62 10.87 -7.53 3.60
C GLY A 62 11.89 -7.13 2.53
N MET A 63 12.11 -5.83 2.34
CA MET A 63 13.17 -5.29 1.48
C MET A 63 14.28 -4.71 2.37
N ALA A 64 15.55 -4.97 2.06
CA ALA A 64 16.68 -4.46 2.84
C ALA A 64 16.67 -2.92 2.93
N ARG A 65 16.36 -2.24 1.83
CA ARG A 65 16.26 -0.76 1.75
C ARG A 65 15.17 -0.14 2.62
N SER A 66 14.21 -0.92 3.09
CA SER A 66 13.17 -0.49 4.04
C SER A 66 13.38 -1.09 5.44
N GLY A 67 14.58 -1.62 5.71
CA GLY A 67 14.93 -2.25 6.98
C GLY A 67 14.31 -3.64 7.16
N ASN A 68 13.93 -4.33 6.07
CA ASN A 68 13.21 -5.60 6.07
C ASN A 68 11.89 -5.57 6.87
N ARG A 69 11.28 -4.39 6.94
CA ARG A 69 10.04 -4.11 7.67
C ARG A 69 8.80 -4.55 6.90
N ALA A 70 7.70 -4.76 7.62
CA ALA A 70 6.39 -5.03 7.06
C ALA A 70 5.58 -3.73 7.04
N ILE A 71 5.92 -2.83 6.12
CA ILE A 71 5.51 -1.42 6.18
C ILE A 71 4.00 -1.25 6.35
N ALA A 72 3.18 -1.95 5.56
CA ALA A 72 1.73 -1.87 5.68
C ALA A 72 1.22 -2.35 7.05
N GLN A 73 1.73 -3.48 7.54
CA GLN A 73 1.32 -4.02 8.84
C GLN A 73 1.72 -3.08 9.99
N GLU A 74 2.91 -2.50 9.93
CA GLU A 74 3.40 -1.59 10.96
C GLU A 74 2.62 -0.28 10.99
N ILE A 75 2.25 0.28 9.83
CA ILE A 75 1.32 1.43 9.75
C ILE A 75 -0.04 1.06 10.36
N ALA A 76 -0.61 -0.09 10.00
CA ALA A 76 -1.89 -0.54 10.53
C ALA A 76 -1.86 -0.68 12.05
N ASN A 77 -0.81 -1.28 12.60
CA ASN A 77 -0.63 -1.44 14.04
C ASN A 77 -0.46 -0.09 14.74
N ALA A 78 0.41 0.78 14.19
CA ALA A 78 0.73 2.09 14.73
C ALA A 78 -0.47 3.04 14.78
N LEU A 79 -1.37 2.95 13.79
CA LEU A 79 -2.58 3.77 13.68
C LEU A 79 -3.85 3.05 14.15
N LYS A 80 -3.73 1.79 14.58
CA LYS A 80 -4.85 0.92 14.99
C LYS A 80 -5.93 0.84 13.91
N MET A 81 -5.55 0.50 12.69
CA MET A 81 -6.46 0.36 11.54
C MET A 81 -6.50 -1.09 11.06
N ASN A 82 -7.62 -1.47 10.42
CA ASN A 82 -7.64 -2.64 9.55
C ASN A 82 -6.85 -2.29 8.29
N TYR A 83 -6.27 -3.30 7.64
CA TYR A 83 -5.63 -3.10 6.34
C TYR A 83 -5.84 -4.27 5.39
N ALA A 84 -5.79 -3.94 4.11
CA ALA A 84 -5.64 -4.87 3.01
C ALA A 84 -4.38 -4.48 2.24
N PHE A 85 -3.51 -5.43 1.97
CA PHE A 85 -2.28 -5.24 1.19
C PHE A 85 -2.27 -6.17 -0.02
N ALA A 86 -1.96 -5.62 -1.19
CA ALA A 86 -1.81 -6.38 -2.42
C ALA A 86 -0.35 -6.35 -2.89
N PRO A 87 0.33 -7.52 -2.96
CA PRO A 87 1.60 -7.64 -3.66
C PRO A 87 1.42 -7.27 -5.14
N VAL A 88 2.26 -6.36 -5.62
CA VAL A 88 2.31 -5.89 -7.00
C VAL A 88 3.52 -6.49 -7.70
N TYR A 89 4.67 -6.40 -7.04
CA TYR A 89 5.94 -6.86 -7.57
C TYR A 89 6.73 -7.68 -6.55
N ILE A 90 7.48 -8.64 -7.06
CA ILE A 90 8.63 -9.24 -6.38
C ILE A 90 9.88 -8.60 -6.98
N ALA A 91 10.64 -7.86 -6.19
CA ALA A 91 11.90 -7.26 -6.61
C ALA A 91 12.99 -8.33 -6.69
N LEU A 92 13.78 -8.33 -7.75
CA LEU A 92 14.88 -9.30 -7.93
C LEU A 92 16.22 -8.75 -7.40
N GLN A 93 16.16 -7.65 -6.65
CA GLN A 93 17.30 -6.89 -6.14
C GLN A 93 16.85 -5.95 -5.02
N LYS A 94 17.79 -5.33 -4.32
CA LYS A 94 17.52 -4.41 -3.21
C LYS A 94 16.96 -3.06 -3.66
N GLY A 95 17.35 -2.60 -4.85
CA GLY A 95 16.91 -1.34 -5.42
C GLY A 95 17.88 -0.84 -6.48
N SER A 96 17.90 0.48 -6.71
CA SER A 96 18.86 1.11 -7.62
C SER A 96 19.64 2.25 -6.93
N GLY A 97 20.78 2.63 -7.52
CA GLY A 97 21.65 3.64 -6.93
C GLY A 97 22.10 3.25 -5.53
N VAL A 98 21.94 4.15 -4.57
CA VAL A 98 22.31 3.91 -3.15
C VAL A 98 21.52 2.76 -2.51
N GLU A 99 20.33 2.41 -3.01
CA GLU A 99 19.54 1.28 -2.48
C GLU A 99 20.18 -0.07 -2.78
N ALA A 100 20.98 -0.18 -3.85
CA ALA A 100 21.65 -1.42 -4.22
C ALA A 100 22.79 -1.76 -3.24
N GLU A 101 23.35 -0.74 -2.59
CA GLU A 101 24.49 -0.85 -1.67
C GLU A 101 24.05 -1.01 -0.20
N VAL A 102 22.75 -0.98 0.09
CA VAL A 102 22.23 -1.17 1.45
C VAL A 102 22.67 -2.53 1.98
N GLU A 103 23.18 -2.57 3.20
CA GLU A 103 23.64 -3.80 3.85
C GLU A 103 22.50 -4.80 4.07
N GLY A 104 22.84 -6.09 4.02
CA GLY A 104 21.89 -7.19 4.19
C GLY A 104 21.15 -7.56 2.91
N ASP A 105 20.30 -8.58 3.02
CA ASP A 105 19.50 -9.14 1.94
C ASP A 105 18.00 -8.88 2.16
N ASN A 106 17.24 -8.93 1.07
CA ASN A 106 15.78 -8.89 1.16
C ASN A 106 15.25 -10.21 1.75
N THR A 107 14.37 -10.13 2.75
CA THR A 107 13.75 -11.34 3.35
C THR A 107 12.58 -11.87 2.53
N PHE A 108 11.74 -10.99 1.99
CA PHE A 108 10.56 -11.36 1.20
C PHE A 108 10.56 -10.75 -0.20
N SER A 109 11.27 -9.64 -0.40
CA SER A 109 11.39 -8.94 -1.68
C SER A 109 10.06 -8.44 -2.28
N ILE A 110 9.04 -8.16 -1.46
CA ILE A 110 7.71 -7.80 -1.96
C ILE A 110 7.53 -6.28 -1.95
N HIS A 111 6.86 -5.78 -2.99
CA HIS A 111 6.42 -4.40 -3.10
C HIS A 111 4.95 -4.35 -3.49
N GLY A 112 4.18 -3.44 -2.88
CA GLY A 112 2.74 -3.41 -3.07
C GLY A 112 2.05 -2.08 -2.75
N LEU A 113 0.73 -2.18 -2.59
CA LEU A 113 -0.19 -1.08 -2.26
C LEU A 113 -1.24 -1.56 -1.26
N ALA A 114 -1.80 -0.64 -0.49
CA ALA A 114 -2.69 -0.98 0.62
C ALA A 114 -3.84 0.01 0.82
N ILE A 115 -4.96 -0.53 1.34
CA ILE A 115 -6.10 0.21 1.88
C ILE A 115 -6.10 0.05 3.40
N PHE A 116 -6.30 1.14 4.12
CA PHE A 116 -6.47 1.16 5.57
C PHE A 116 -7.80 1.78 5.95
N SER A 117 -8.44 1.24 6.99
CA SER A 117 -9.72 1.73 7.49
C SER A 117 -9.91 1.36 8.96
N PRO A 118 -10.47 2.24 9.82
CA PRO A 118 -10.89 1.86 11.16
C PRO A 118 -12.12 0.95 11.13
N TRP A 119 -12.89 0.95 10.03
CA TRP A 119 -14.03 0.08 9.77
C TRP A 119 -13.59 -1.21 9.08
N LYS A 120 -14.42 -2.25 9.20
CA LYS A 120 -14.14 -3.57 8.65
C LYS A 120 -14.05 -3.54 7.12
N LEU A 121 -13.03 -4.22 6.59
CA LEU A 121 -12.82 -4.44 5.17
C LEU A 121 -13.42 -5.79 4.76
N THR A 122 -14.26 -5.80 3.74
CA THR A 122 -14.86 -7.01 3.15
C THR A 122 -14.71 -7.00 1.63
N ASN A 123 -15.02 -8.15 1.00
CA ASN A 123 -14.93 -8.32 -0.46
C ASN A 123 -13.58 -7.86 -1.04
N VAL A 124 -12.50 -8.14 -0.32
CA VAL A 124 -11.18 -7.62 -0.68
C VAL A 124 -10.59 -8.47 -1.80
N HIS A 125 -10.23 -7.82 -2.91
CA HIS A 125 -9.60 -8.47 -4.05
C HIS A 125 -8.74 -7.48 -4.83
N ALA A 126 -7.75 -8.00 -5.54
CA ALA A 126 -6.86 -7.19 -6.35
C ALA A 126 -6.92 -7.60 -7.82
N VAL A 127 -7.19 -6.62 -8.68
CA VAL A 127 -7.33 -6.74 -10.13
C VAL A 127 -5.99 -6.40 -10.81
N PRO A 128 -5.42 -7.28 -11.64
CA PRO A 128 -4.18 -6.98 -12.36
C PRO A 128 -4.41 -5.89 -13.42
N LEU A 129 -3.38 -5.08 -13.62
CA LEU A 129 -3.31 -4.03 -14.64
C LEU A 129 -2.12 -4.32 -15.55
N ALA A 130 -2.25 -3.99 -16.83
CA ALA A 130 -1.16 -4.16 -17.78
C ALA A 130 0.04 -3.29 -17.39
N ASN A 131 1.24 -3.86 -17.46
CA ASN A 131 2.47 -3.10 -17.32
C ASN A 131 2.72 -2.31 -18.61
N GLY A 132 3.07 -1.02 -18.51
CA GLY A 132 3.37 -0.17 -19.67
C GLY A 132 4.78 -0.39 -20.25
N LYS A 133 5.57 -1.29 -19.67
CA LYS A 133 6.88 -1.72 -20.18
C LYS A 133 7.28 -3.06 -19.58
N ASP A 134 8.17 -3.77 -20.25
CA ASP A 134 8.82 -4.94 -19.68
C ASP A 134 9.64 -4.52 -18.44
N LYS A 135 9.30 -5.14 -17.30
CA LYS A 135 9.88 -4.86 -15.99
C LYS A 135 11.17 -5.65 -15.73
N MET A 136 11.58 -6.49 -16.67
CA MET A 136 12.88 -7.18 -16.68
C MET A 136 13.96 -6.37 -17.40
N ILE A 137 13.58 -5.30 -18.10
CA ILE A 137 14.50 -4.38 -18.77
C ILE A 137 14.95 -3.28 -17.82
N GLY A 138 16.26 -3.06 -17.76
CA GLY A 138 16.88 -2.00 -16.97
C GLY A 138 17.42 -2.48 -15.63
N LYS A 139 17.78 -1.50 -14.78
CA LYS A 139 18.44 -1.79 -13.51
C LYS A 139 17.48 -2.40 -12.49
N GLU A 140 16.23 -1.95 -12.36
CA GLU A 140 15.27 -2.43 -11.33
C GLU A 140 14.36 -3.57 -11.81
N LYS A 141 14.89 -4.78 -11.84
CA LYS A 141 14.17 -5.96 -12.31
C LYS A 141 13.15 -6.43 -11.29
N ARG A 142 11.93 -6.74 -11.78
CA ARG A 142 10.83 -7.18 -10.93
C ARG A 142 9.85 -8.09 -11.68
N LEU A 143 9.32 -9.08 -10.96
CA LEU A 143 8.27 -9.98 -11.44
C LEU A 143 6.90 -9.51 -10.93
N GLY A 144 5.89 -9.54 -11.79
CA GLY A 144 4.51 -9.19 -11.41
C GLY A 144 3.92 -8.07 -12.26
N TRP A 145 2.83 -7.48 -11.77
CA TRP A 145 1.96 -6.57 -12.51
C TRP A 145 1.48 -5.47 -11.59
N LEU A 146 1.24 -4.28 -12.13
CA LEU A 146 0.43 -3.27 -11.44
C LEU A 146 -0.93 -3.85 -11.06
N ARG A 147 -1.52 -3.34 -9.99
CA ARG A 147 -2.83 -3.82 -9.51
C ARG A 147 -3.67 -2.66 -9.02
N ALA A 148 -4.98 -2.79 -9.18
CA ALA A 148 -5.94 -2.06 -8.37
C ALA A 148 -6.35 -2.96 -7.20
N LEU A 149 -6.34 -2.44 -5.98
CA LEU A 149 -6.87 -3.12 -4.80
C LEU A 149 -8.25 -2.55 -4.50
N VAL A 150 -9.23 -3.44 -4.38
CA VAL A 150 -10.62 -3.14 -4.12
C VAL A 150 -11.00 -3.72 -2.77
N ALA A 151 -11.74 -2.95 -1.96
CA ALA A 151 -12.35 -3.41 -0.72
C ALA A 151 -13.69 -2.70 -0.51
N ASP A 152 -14.68 -3.42 0.01
CA ASP A 152 -15.90 -2.82 0.54
C ASP A 152 -15.66 -2.48 2.02
N ILE A 153 -16.06 -1.28 2.45
CA ILE A 153 -15.86 -0.75 3.80
C ILE A 153 -17.21 -0.68 4.51
N GLU A 154 -17.39 -1.46 5.59
CA GLU A 154 -18.61 -1.51 6.41
C GLU A 154 -18.72 -0.27 7.33
N HIS A 155 -19.08 0.88 6.76
CA HIS A 155 -19.24 2.13 7.50
C HIS A 155 -20.63 2.22 8.17
N PRO A 156 -20.77 2.82 9.38
CA PRO A 156 -22.04 2.89 10.11
C PRO A 156 -23.20 3.55 9.36
N ALA A 157 -22.91 4.51 8.48
CA ALA A 157 -23.90 5.17 7.64
C ALA A 157 -24.25 4.41 6.34
N GLY A 158 -23.57 3.29 6.05
CA GLY A 158 -23.75 2.49 4.84
C GLY A 158 -22.43 2.03 4.23
N THR A 159 -22.40 0.83 3.69
CA THR A 159 -21.22 0.24 3.04
C THR A 159 -20.86 0.98 1.75
N PHE A 160 -19.58 1.25 1.54
CA PHE A 160 -19.08 1.83 0.29
C PHE A 160 -17.85 1.08 -0.24
N ARG A 161 -17.62 1.15 -1.55
CA ARG A 161 -16.44 0.56 -2.20
C ARG A 161 -15.29 1.54 -2.23
N CYS A 162 -14.13 1.07 -1.81
CA CYS A 162 -12.87 1.79 -1.84
C CYS A 162 -11.90 1.10 -2.81
N VAL A 163 -11.19 1.91 -3.61
CA VAL A 163 -10.23 1.43 -4.59
C VAL A 163 -8.96 2.26 -4.50
N THR A 164 -7.81 1.59 -4.44
CA THR A 164 -6.49 2.22 -4.59
C THR A 164 -5.75 1.60 -5.77
N VAL A 165 -5.00 2.42 -6.49
CA VAL A 165 -4.28 2.02 -7.70
C VAL A 165 -2.97 2.77 -7.81
N HIS A 166 -1.94 2.07 -8.27
CA HIS A 166 -0.70 2.68 -8.75
C HIS A 166 -0.63 2.45 -10.26
N LEU A 167 -0.73 3.54 -11.04
CA LEU A 167 -0.71 3.49 -12.50
C LEU A 167 0.72 3.63 -13.03
N ASP A 168 1.01 3.02 -14.19
CA ASP A 168 2.32 3.15 -14.81
C ASP A 168 2.49 4.58 -15.35
N VAL A 169 3.60 5.21 -14.99
CA VAL A 169 3.94 6.55 -15.51
C VAL A 169 4.40 6.50 -16.97
N HIS A 170 4.68 5.32 -17.53
CA HIS A 170 5.15 5.11 -18.92
C HIS A 170 4.03 4.66 -19.87
N CYS A 171 2.84 5.25 -19.79
CA CYS A 171 1.79 5.01 -20.78
C CYS A 171 2.02 5.89 -22.03
N SER A 172 2.63 5.31 -23.06
CA SER A 172 2.68 5.91 -24.40
C SER A 172 1.26 6.09 -24.98
N ARG A 173 1.10 6.85 -26.06
CA ARG A 173 -0.20 6.99 -26.74
C ARG A 173 -0.74 5.63 -27.23
N GLU A 174 0.13 4.68 -27.55
CA GLU A 174 -0.26 3.34 -28.00
C GLU A 174 -0.92 2.54 -26.87
N HIS A 175 -0.46 2.69 -25.62
CA HIS A 175 -1.09 2.06 -24.45
C HIS A 175 -2.49 2.59 -24.10
N ARG A 176 -3.00 3.62 -24.81
CA ARG A 176 -4.35 4.16 -24.62
C ARG A 176 -5.36 3.64 -25.64
N ARG A 177 -4.95 2.80 -26.59
CA ARG A 177 -5.79 2.37 -27.72
C ARG A 177 -6.68 1.15 -27.43
N GLY A 178 -6.57 0.54 -26.25
CA GLY A 178 -7.39 -0.60 -25.83
C GLY A 178 -6.68 -1.92 -26.00
#